data_AF-A0A957RJV8-F1
#
_entry.id   AF-A0A957RJV8-F1
#
_cell.length_a   1.000
_cell.length_b   1.000
_cell.length_c   1.000
_cell.angle_alpha   90.00
_cell.angle_beta   90.00
_cell.angle_gamma   90.00
#
_symmetry.space_group_name_H-M   'P 1'
#
loop_
_entity.id
_entity.type
_entity.pdbx_description
1 polymer ?
#
loop_
_entity_poly.entity_id
_entity_poly.type
_entity_poly.pdbx_seq_one_letter_code
_entity_poly.pdbx_strand_id
1 'polypeptide(L)'
;LIPLVLIATAATVIASQALITGAFSLTMQAVQLGYLPRVPISHTSPDEFGQIYISSINWVLMVACVALVLAFRSSSNLAAAYGVAVTTTMVVTTLLLFRVERERWRWSLPAAVAFTAFFLVIDLSFWGANLVKIPAGGWFPLVIGAVVFIAMTTWRRGRSLLAQRLKAGTPRFVDFIDRLEHEKLARV
;
A
#
# COMPACT_ATOMS: atom_id res chain seq x y z
N LEU A 1 -28.50 -5.65 25.93
CA LEU A 1 -27.74 -4.51 25.37
C LEU A 1 -26.29 -4.50 25.85
N ILE A 2 -26.01 -4.53 27.16
CA ILE A 2 -24.62 -4.50 27.69
C ILE A 2 -23.71 -5.60 27.09
N PRO A 3 -24.12 -6.89 27.00
CA PRO A 3 -23.27 -7.91 26.39
C PRO A 3 -22.95 -7.64 24.92
N LEU A 4 -23.93 -7.13 24.16
CA LEU A 4 -23.75 -6.80 22.75
C LEU A 4 -22.76 -5.64 22.57
N VAL A 5 -22.84 -4.61 23.41
CA VAL A 5 -21.89 -3.48 23.39
C VAL A 5 -20.48 -3.96 23.66
N LEU A 6 -20.28 -4.82 24.67
CA LEU A 6 -18.96 -5.35 24.99
C LEU A 6 -18.35 -6.14 23.82
N ILE A 7 -19.14 -7.00 23.17
CA ILE A 7 -18.67 -7.78 22.01
C ILE A 7 -18.36 -6.86 20.82
N ALA A 8 -19.21 -5.87 20.55
CA ALA A 8 -18.97 -4.91 19.46
C ALA A 8 -17.71 -4.05 19.69
N THR A 9 -17.47 -3.62 20.93
CA THR A 9 -16.25 -2.90 21.30
C THR A 9 -15.02 -3.78 21.13
N ALA A 10 -15.06 -5.03 21.60
CA ALA A 10 -13.96 -5.99 21.41
C ALA A 10 -13.66 -6.22 19.91
N ALA A 11 -14.71 -6.42 19.08
CA ALA A 11 -14.56 -6.58 17.64
C ALA A 11 -13.93 -5.35 16.97
N THR A 12 -14.30 -4.13 17.42
CA THR A 12 -13.73 -2.88 16.91
C THR A 12 -12.23 -2.76 17.23
N VAL A 13 -11.81 -3.18 18.42
CA VAL A 13 -10.40 -3.22 18.82
C VAL A 13 -9.63 -4.21 17.93
N ILE A 14 -10.15 -5.41 17.73
CA ILE A 14 -9.53 -6.44 16.88
C ILE A 14 -9.38 -5.94 15.43
N ALA A 15 -10.44 -5.35 14.87
CA ALA A 15 -10.42 -4.79 13.52
C ALA A 15 -9.38 -3.66 13.37
N SER A 16 -9.26 -2.79 14.37
CA SER A 16 -8.26 -1.72 14.40
C SER A 16 -6.83 -2.28 14.40
N GLN A 17 -6.56 -3.30 15.23
CA GLN A 17 -5.24 -3.96 15.27
C GLN A 17 -4.90 -4.65 13.94
N ALA A 18 -5.86 -5.33 13.33
CA ALA A 18 -5.66 -5.96 12.01
C ALA A 18 -5.31 -4.91 10.93
N LEU A 19 -5.96 -3.75 10.94
CA LEU A 19 -5.67 -2.66 9.99
C LEU A 19 -4.26 -2.09 10.18
N ILE A 20 -3.82 -1.86 11.42
CA ILE A 20 -2.49 -1.34 11.74
C ILE A 20 -1.41 -2.32 11.24
N THR A 21 -1.55 -3.61 11.55
CA THR A 21 -0.62 -4.66 11.09
C THR A 21 -0.63 -4.79 9.56
N GLY A 22 -1.81 -4.68 8.93
CA GLY A 22 -1.94 -4.65 7.47
C GLY A 22 -1.19 -3.48 6.85
N ALA A 23 -1.29 -2.28 7.43
CA ALA A 23 -0.58 -1.10 6.96
C ALA A 23 0.94 -1.24 7.08
N PHE A 24 1.46 -1.86 8.15
CA PHE A 24 2.89 -2.16 8.28
C PHE A 24 3.36 -3.13 7.18
N SER A 25 2.59 -4.17 6.90
CA SER A 25 2.88 -5.14 5.84
C SER A 25 2.91 -4.49 4.45
N LEU A 26 1.90 -3.67 4.13
CA LEU A 26 1.84 -2.94 2.86
C LEU A 26 2.98 -1.92 2.73
N THR A 27 3.35 -1.25 3.82
CA THR A 27 4.50 -0.34 3.83
C THR A 27 5.79 -1.09 3.55
N MET A 28 6.02 -2.23 4.20
CA MET A 28 7.20 -3.06 3.95
C MET A 28 7.26 -3.50 2.48
N GLN A 29 6.15 -3.98 1.91
CA GLN A 29 6.08 -4.35 0.49
C GLN A 29 6.39 -3.17 -0.43
N ALA A 30 5.86 -1.97 -0.12
CA ALA A 30 6.14 -0.76 -0.89
C ALA A 30 7.62 -0.34 -0.82
N VAL A 31 8.28 -0.48 0.34
CA VAL A 31 9.72 -0.22 0.50
C VAL A 31 10.55 -1.22 -0.32
N GLN A 32 10.20 -2.52 -0.27
CA GLN A 32 10.89 -3.57 -1.04
C GLN A 32 10.76 -3.36 -2.56
N LEU A 33 9.59 -2.90 -3.02
CA LEU A 33 9.35 -2.53 -4.42
C LEU A 33 9.98 -1.17 -4.81
N GLY A 34 10.57 -0.45 -3.84
CA GLY A 34 11.24 0.83 -4.05
C GLY A 34 10.31 2.01 -4.31
N TYR A 35 9.05 1.92 -3.86
CA TYR A 35 8.05 3.01 -3.92
C TYR A 35 8.12 3.96 -2.72
N LEU A 36 8.72 3.54 -1.60
CA LEU A 36 8.91 4.37 -0.41
C LEU A 36 10.39 4.41 0.01
N PRO A 37 10.82 5.45 0.76
CA PRO A 37 12.12 5.45 1.42
C PRO A 37 12.24 4.29 2.39
N ARG A 38 13.48 3.88 2.67
CA ARG A 38 13.73 2.92 3.75
C ARG A 38 13.29 3.55 5.06
N VAL A 39 12.36 2.89 5.75
CA VAL A 39 11.91 3.25 7.09
C VAL A 39 12.55 2.30 8.10
N PRO A 40 12.80 2.74 9.35
CA PRO A 40 13.27 1.85 10.40
C PRO A 40 12.17 0.83 10.71
N ILE A 41 12.51 -0.45 10.59
CA ILE A 41 11.61 -1.57 10.87
C ILE A 41 12.10 -2.24 12.13
N SER A 42 11.26 -2.29 13.16
CA SER A 42 11.51 -3.06 14.37
C SER A 42 10.81 -4.40 14.23
N HIS A 43 11.57 -5.49 14.26
CA HIS A 43 11.02 -6.83 14.35
C HIS A 43 10.69 -7.10 15.82
N THR A 44 9.41 -7.22 16.14
CA THR A 44 8.95 -7.44 17.51
C THR A 44 9.15 -8.90 17.95
N SER A 45 9.23 -9.83 16.99
CA SER A 45 9.68 -11.20 17.21
C SER A 45 10.73 -11.60 16.15
N PRO A 46 11.81 -12.29 16.56
CA PRO A 46 12.79 -12.85 15.63
C PRO A 46 12.23 -14.04 14.82
N ASP A 47 11.19 -14.72 15.31
CA ASP A 47 10.69 -15.97 14.72
C ASP A 47 9.46 -15.79 13.83
N GLU A 48 8.75 -14.65 13.97
CA GLU A 48 7.48 -14.41 13.29
C GLU A 48 7.56 -13.25 12.30
N PHE A 49 7.52 -13.58 11.00
CA PHE A 49 7.58 -12.60 9.91
C PHE A 49 6.42 -11.58 9.96
N GLY A 50 5.31 -11.91 10.63
CA GLY A 50 4.16 -11.02 10.81
C GLY A 50 4.30 -9.98 11.92
N GLN A 51 5.31 -10.09 12.79
CA GLN A 51 5.48 -9.18 13.93
C GLN A 51 6.39 -7.99 13.58
N ILE A 52 5.87 -7.15 12.69
CA ILE A 52 6.57 -5.98 12.15
C ILE A 52 6.00 -4.73 12.83
N TYR A 53 6.85 -3.90 13.41
CA TYR A 53 6.46 -2.58 13.92
C TYR A 53 7.21 -1.47 13.18
N ILE A 54 6.46 -0.49 12.67
CA ILE A 54 6.99 0.69 11.99
C ILE A 54 6.47 1.94 12.69
N SER A 55 7.29 2.50 13.59
CA SER A 55 6.92 3.64 14.44
C SER A 55 6.35 4.81 13.65
N SER A 56 6.99 5.17 12.52
CA SER A 56 6.55 6.30 11.70
C SER A 56 5.15 6.10 11.13
N ILE A 57 4.82 4.87 10.69
CA ILE A 57 3.49 4.57 10.17
C ILE A 57 2.45 4.56 11.29
N ASN A 58 2.81 4.08 12.48
CA ASN A 58 1.91 4.11 13.64
C ASN A 58 1.50 5.55 14.00
N TRP A 59 2.46 6.48 14.06
CA TRP A 59 2.18 7.90 14.30
C TRP A 59 1.35 8.53 13.18
N VAL A 60 1.66 8.23 11.91
CA VAL A 60 0.88 8.73 10.77
C VAL A 60 -0.56 8.22 10.84
N LEU A 61 -0.78 6.93 11.12
CA LEU A 61 -2.12 6.35 11.29
C LEU A 61 -2.87 6.99 12.45
N MET A 62 -2.20 7.21 13.59
CA MET A 62 -2.82 7.86 14.75
C MET A 62 -3.30 9.28 14.41
N VAL A 63 -2.43 10.10 13.82
CA VAL A 63 -2.78 11.47 13.40
C VAL A 63 -3.89 11.46 12.35
N ALA A 64 -3.81 10.58 11.35
CA ALA A 64 -4.82 10.46 10.32
C ALA A 64 -6.18 10.05 10.88
N CYS A 65 -6.23 9.08 11.80
CA CYS A 65 -7.46 8.64 12.47
C CYS A 65 -8.09 9.78 13.27
N VAL A 66 -7.31 10.49 14.11
CA VAL A 66 -7.82 11.63 14.88
C VAL A 66 -8.33 12.73 13.97
N ALA A 67 -7.56 13.11 12.95
CA ALA A 67 -7.95 14.14 11.99
C ALA A 67 -9.25 13.78 11.26
N LEU A 68 -9.39 12.52 10.83
CA LEU A 68 -10.55 12.02 10.12
C LEU A 68 -11.81 12.03 11.01
N VAL A 69 -11.70 11.62 12.28
CA VAL A 69 -12.83 11.69 13.24
C VAL A 69 -13.27 13.14 13.46
N LEU A 70 -12.32 14.07 13.64
CA LEU A 70 -12.60 15.48 13.85
C LEU A 70 -13.17 16.19 12.61
N ALA A 71 -12.75 15.78 11.41
CA ALA A 71 -13.20 16.35 10.14
C ALA A 71 -14.61 15.87 9.77
N PHE A 72 -14.89 14.58 9.90
CA PHE A 72 -16.15 14.01 9.45
C PHE A 72 -17.29 14.20 10.45
N ARG A 73 -17.00 14.13 11.76
CA ARG A 73 -17.93 14.28 12.92
C ARG A 73 -19.19 13.39 12.94
N SER A 74 -19.57 12.81 11.81
CA SER A 74 -20.71 11.91 11.60
C SER A 74 -20.24 10.57 11.06
N SER A 75 -20.69 9.51 11.70
CA SER A 75 -20.44 8.13 11.28
C SER A 75 -21.00 7.81 9.89
N SER A 76 -22.06 8.50 9.45
CA SER A 76 -22.66 8.28 8.12
C SER A 76 -21.73 8.69 6.99
N ASN A 77 -21.08 9.85 7.13
CA ASN A 77 -20.17 10.39 6.12
C ASN A 77 -18.87 9.58 6.10
N LEU A 78 -18.43 9.12 7.27
CA LEU A 78 -17.27 8.24 7.37
C LEU A 78 -17.54 6.87 6.72
N ALA A 79 -18.73 6.31 6.92
CA ALA A 79 -19.14 5.06 6.28
C ALA A 79 -19.22 5.21 4.75
N ALA A 80 -19.69 6.36 4.24
CA ALA A 80 -19.69 6.66 2.81
C ALA A 80 -18.25 6.71 2.24
N ALA A 81 -17.32 7.38 2.93
CA ALA A 81 -15.92 7.41 2.55
C ALA A 81 -15.31 6.01 2.48
N TYR A 82 -15.45 5.22 3.54
CA TYR A 82 -14.98 3.84 3.58
C TYR A 82 -15.57 2.98 2.46
N GLY A 83 -16.88 3.10 2.21
CA GLY A 83 -17.58 2.35 1.16
C GLY A 83 -17.01 2.62 -0.24
N VAL A 84 -16.75 3.88 -0.59
CA VAL A 84 -16.12 4.24 -1.88
C VAL A 84 -14.71 3.66 -1.99
N ALA A 85 -13.89 3.78 -0.94
CA ALA A 85 -12.53 3.24 -0.94
C ALA A 85 -12.51 1.72 -1.14
N VAL A 86 -13.27 0.99 -0.32
CA VAL A 86 -13.29 -0.48 -0.33
C VAL A 86 -13.83 -1.02 -1.64
N THR A 87 -14.96 -0.49 -2.12
CA THR A 87 -15.53 -0.97 -3.38
C THR A 87 -14.64 -0.66 -4.58
N THR A 88 -13.94 0.48 -4.57
CA THR A 88 -12.93 0.78 -5.59
C THR A 88 -11.78 -0.24 -5.54
N THR A 89 -11.28 -0.56 -4.33
CA THR A 89 -10.26 -1.60 -4.16
C THR A 89 -10.76 -2.97 -4.64
N MET A 90 -12.00 -3.35 -4.33
CA MET A 90 -12.59 -4.63 -4.77
C MET A 90 -12.62 -4.74 -6.30
N VAL A 91 -13.13 -3.72 -7.00
CA VAL A 91 -13.11 -3.65 -8.47
C VAL A 91 -11.69 -3.84 -9.01
N VAL A 92 -10.71 -3.11 -8.46
CA VAL A 92 -9.30 -3.23 -8.89
C VAL A 92 -8.76 -4.64 -8.62
N THR A 93 -9.04 -5.23 -7.45
CA THR A 93 -8.58 -6.58 -7.12
C THR A 93 -9.20 -7.64 -8.01
N THR A 94 -10.47 -7.51 -8.39
CA THR A 94 -11.15 -8.43 -9.31
C THR A 94 -10.55 -8.34 -10.71
N LEU A 95 -10.20 -7.14 -11.18
CA LEU A 95 -9.47 -6.96 -12.44
C LEU A 95 -8.04 -7.54 -12.39
N LEU A 96 -7.34 -7.40 -11.27
CA LEU A 96 -6.02 -8.02 -11.07
C LEU A 96 -6.12 -9.55 -10.95
N LEU A 97 -7.21 -10.07 -10.39
CA LEU A 97 -7.43 -11.51 -10.25
C LEU A 97 -7.50 -12.19 -11.62
N PHE A 98 -8.11 -11.53 -12.62
CA PHE A 98 -8.10 -12.03 -14.01
C PHE A 98 -6.68 -12.28 -14.53
N ARG A 99 -5.72 -11.40 -14.23
CA ARG A 99 -4.31 -11.60 -14.59
C ARG A 99 -3.73 -12.82 -13.87
N VAL A 100 -4.04 -12.99 -12.58
CA VAL A 100 -3.56 -14.14 -11.78
C VAL A 100 -4.15 -15.45 -12.32
N GLU A 101 -5.44 -15.49 -12.64
CA GLU A 101 -6.11 -16.66 -13.24
C GLU A 101 -5.43 -17.10 -14.53
N ARG A 102 -5.03 -16.12 -15.37
CA ARG A 102 -4.41 -16.37 -16.67
C ARG A 102 -2.93 -16.73 -16.57
N GLU A 103 -2.15 -15.96 -15.81
CA GLU A 103 -0.69 -16.06 -15.78
C GLU A 103 -0.21 -17.11 -14.76
N ARG A 104 -0.87 -17.22 -13.60
CA ARG A 104 -0.44 -18.10 -12.51
C ARG A 104 -1.22 -19.39 -12.43
N TRP A 105 -2.55 -19.34 -12.56
CA TRP A 105 -3.40 -20.54 -12.50
C TRP A 105 -3.62 -21.20 -13.85
N ARG A 106 -3.27 -20.52 -14.95
CA ARG A 106 -3.35 -21.03 -16.33
C ARG A 106 -4.75 -21.50 -16.73
N TRP A 107 -5.79 -20.82 -16.23
CA TRP A 107 -7.18 -21.13 -16.60
C TRP A 107 -7.45 -20.85 -18.09
N SER A 108 -8.37 -21.60 -18.67
CA SER A 108 -8.86 -21.33 -20.03
C SER A 108 -9.52 -19.93 -20.07
N LEU A 109 -9.43 -19.25 -21.22
CA LEU A 109 -9.92 -17.87 -21.34
C LEU A 109 -11.41 -17.77 -21.00
N PRO A 110 -12.28 -18.68 -21.45
CA PRO A 110 -13.69 -18.64 -21.10
C PRO A 110 -13.95 -18.79 -19.60
N ALA A 111 -13.21 -19.67 -18.91
CA ALA A 111 -13.36 -19.89 -17.48
C ALA A 111 -12.95 -18.64 -16.67
N ALA A 112 -11.80 -18.05 -17.01
CA ALA A 112 -11.31 -16.82 -16.36
C ALA A 112 -12.26 -15.64 -16.57
N VAL A 113 -12.74 -15.44 -17.82
CA VAL A 113 -13.69 -14.36 -18.13
C VAL A 113 -15.01 -14.57 -17.40
N ALA A 114 -15.56 -15.79 -17.39
CA ALA A 114 -16.84 -16.07 -16.71
C ALA A 114 -16.75 -15.80 -15.21
N PHE A 115 -15.68 -16.25 -14.56
CA PHE A 115 -15.45 -16.02 -13.13
C PHE A 115 -15.27 -14.54 -12.82
N THR A 116 -14.34 -13.88 -13.53
CA THR A 116 -14.07 -12.45 -13.34
C THR A 116 -15.33 -11.61 -13.59
N ALA A 117 -16.08 -11.88 -14.67
CA ALA A 117 -17.28 -11.13 -15.00
C ALA A 117 -18.37 -11.26 -13.92
N PHE A 118 -18.56 -12.46 -13.37
CA PHE A 118 -19.51 -12.69 -12.27
C PHE A 118 -19.20 -11.81 -11.06
N PHE A 119 -17.96 -11.82 -10.58
CA PHE A 119 -17.55 -10.98 -9.45
C PHE A 119 -17.56 -9.49 -9.79
N LEU A 120 -17.13 -9.14 -11.01
CA LEU A 120 -17.09 -7.74 -11.44
C LEU A 120 -18.48 -7.11 -11.51
N VAL A 121 -19.52 -7.85 -11.91
CA VAL A 121 -20.91 -7.36 -11.89
C VAL A 121 -21.35 -7.02 -10.46
N ILE A 122 -21.02 -7.87 -9.49
CA ILE A 122 -21.32 -7.63 -8.08
C ILE A 122 -20.55 -6.39 -7.59
N ASP A 123 -19.25 -6.34 -7.84
CA ASP A 123 -18.39 -5.21 -7.42
C ASP A 123 -18.84 -3.89 -8.04
N LEU A 124 -19.17 -3.87 -9.33
CA LEU A 124 -19.67 -2.68 -10.02
C LEU A 124 -21.03 -2.23 -9.50
N SER A 125 -21.88 -3.16 -9.04
CA SER A 125 -23.15 -2.83 -8.40
C SER A 125 -22.91 -2.11 -7.06
N PHE A 126 -22.01 -2.64 -6.23
CA PHE A 126 -21.64 -1.99 -4.96
C PHE A 126 -20.90 -0.68 -5.18
N TRP A 127 -20.00 -0.62 -6.15
CA TRP A 127 -19.24 0.57 -6.49
C TRP A 127 -20.17 1.68 -7.01
N GLY A 128 -21.06 1.36 -7.95
CA GLY A 128 -22.09 2.28 -8.44
C GLY A 128 -22.98 2.84 -7.34
N ALA A 129 -23.39 2.01 -6.38
CA ALA A 129 -24.15 2.45 -5.21
C ALA A 129 -23.36 3.35 -4.24
N ASN A 130 -22.02 3.29 -4.24
CA ASN A 130 -21.17 4.15 -3.44
C ASN A 130 -20.75 5.45 -4.18
N LEU A 131 -20.74 5.46 -5.52
CA LEU A 131 -20.43 6.66 -6.31
C LEU A 131 -21.34 7.85 -5.98
N VAL A 132 -22.64 7.60 -5.77
CA VAL A 132 -23.58 8.67 -5.40
C VAL A 132 -23.27 9.31 -4.05
N LYS A 133 -22.47 8.65 -3.21
CA LYS A 133 -22.05 9.14 -1.89
C LYS A 133 -20.71 9.88 -1.94
N ILE A 134 -20.11 10.07 -3.12
CA ILE A 134 -18.87 10.86 -3.28
C ILE A 134 -19.01 12.27 -2.69
N PRO A 135 -20.08 13.05 -2.97
CA PRO A 135 -20.24 14.38 -2.39
C PRO A 135 -20.38 14.37 -0.86
N ALA A 136 -20.93 13.29 -0.30
CA ALA A 136 -21.16 13.13 1.13
C ALA A 136 -19.92 12.67 1.92
N GLY A 137 -18.76 12.50 1.27
CA GLY A 137 -17.50 12.12 1.93
C GLY A 137 -16.63 11.15 1.14
N GLY A 138 -17.16 10.50 0.11
CA GLY A 138 -16.43 9.55 -0.74
C GLY A 138 -15.25 10.15 -1.51
N TRP A 139 -15.22 11.47 -1.72
CA TRP A 139 -14.09 12.15 -2.36
C TRP A 139 -12.79 12.10 -1.53
N PHE A 140 -12.91 12.06 -0.19
CA PHE A 140 -11.77 12.15 0.72
C PHE A 140 -10.73 11.03 0.54
N PRO A 141 -11.09 9.73 0.59
CA PRO A 141 -10.13 8.66 0.36
C PRO A 141 -9.53 8.66 -1.05
N LEU A 142 -10.28 9.15 -2.06
CA LEU A 142 -9.76 9.29 -3.42
C LEU A 142 -8.63 10.33 -3.47
N VAL A 143 -8.81 11.47 -2.79
CA VAL A 143 -7.76 12.50 -2.67
C VAL A 143 -6.55 11.98 -1.92
N ILE A 144 -6.74 11.33 -0.76
CA ILE A 144 -5.62 10.74 -0.02
C ILE A 144 -4.88 9.70 -0.87
N GLY A 145 -5.62 8.81 -1.55
CA GLY A 145 -5.05 7.82 -2.46
C GLY A 145 -4.23 8.48 -3.57
N ALA A 146 -4.73 9.54 -4.19
CA ALA A 146 -4.02 10.29 -5.21
C ALA A 146 -2.73 10.94 -4.66
N VAL A 147 -2.79 11.57 -3.49
CA VAL A 147 -1.61 12.19 -2.83
C VAL A 147 -0.54 11.14 -2.53
N VAL A 148 -0.92 10.01 -1.93
CA VAL A 148 0.00 8.91 -1.62
C VAL A 148 0.59 8.32 -2.90
N PHE A 149 -0.23 8.12 -3.93
CA PHE A 149 0.22 7.62 -5.23
C PHE A 149 1.23 8.57 -5.90
N ILE A 150 0.97 9.88 -5.88
CA ILE A 150 1.89 10.90 -6.39
C ILE A 150 3.20 10.87 -5.59
N ALA A 151 3.15 10.77 -4.27
CA ALA A 151 4.35 10.66 -3.44
C ALA A 151 5.18 9.42 -3.80
N MET A 152 4.54 8.25 -3.92
CA MET A 152 5.20 6.98 -4.27
C MET A 152 5.82 7.01 -5.67
N THR A 153 5.10 7.54 -6.66
CA THR A 153 5.62 7.65 -8.04
C THR A 153 6.76 8.66 -8.14
N THR A 154 6.66 9.77 -7.42
CA THR A 154 7.72 10.79 -7.32
C THR A 154 8.97 10.21 -6.67
N TRP A 155 8.83 9.47 -5.56
CA TRP A 155 9.96 8.82 -4.90
C TRP A 155 10.64 7.80 -5.81
N ARG A 156 9.86 6.92 -6.47
CA ARG A 156 10.37 5.93 -7.40
C ARG A 156 11.17 6.58 -8.54
N ARG A 157 10.67 7.70 -9.07
CA ARG A 157 11.36 8.49 -10.10
C ARG A 157 12.63 9.16 -9.58
N GLY A 158 12.60 9.73 -8.38
CA GLY A 158 13.79 10.30 -7.74
C GLY A 158 14.89 9.26 -7.55
N ARG A 159 14.52 8.06 -7.08
CA ARG A 159 15.44 6.94 -6.90
C ARG A 159 16.05 6.47 -8.23
N SER A 160 15.27 6.39 -9.30
CA SER A 160 15.80 5.98 -10.61
C SER A 160 16.76 7.01 -11.19
N LEU A 161 16.47 8.30 -11.05
CA LEU A 161 17.35 9.40 -11.47
C LEU A 161 18.66 9.41 -10.67
N LEU A 162 18.59 9.24 -9.34
CA LEU A 162 19.78 9.15 -8.50
C LEU A 162 20.65 7.95 -8.89
N ALA A 163 20.04 6.78 -9.12
CA ALA A 163 20.75 5.59 -9.55
C ALA A 163 21.45 5.78 -10.91
N GLN A 164 20.84 6.53 -11.85
CA GLN A 164 21.47 6.89 -13.12
C GLN A 164 22.65 7.84 -12.93
N ARG A 165 22.52 8.85 -12.08
CA ARG A 165 23.63 9.80 -11.80
C ARG A 165 24.81 9.14 -11.11
N LEU A 166 24.56 8.26 -10.13
CA LEU A 166 25.62 7.49 -9.49
C LEU A 166 26.36 6.62 -10.50
N LYS A 167 25.65 5.92 -11.39
CA LYS A 167 26.27 5.14 -12.48
C LYS A 167 27.12 5.99 -13.44
N ALA A 168 26.77 7.24 -13.67
CA ALA A 168 27.52 8.15 -14.53
C ALA A 168 28.76 8.75 -13.84
N GLY A 169 28.73 8.91 -12.51
CA GLY A 169 29.83 9.48 -11.72
C GLY A 169 30.83 8.46 -11.16
N THR A 170 30.48 7.16 -11.13
CA THR A 170 31.41 6.11 -10.71
C THR A 170 32.27 5.66 -11.89
N PRO A 171 33.61 5.78 -11.85
CA PRO A 171 34.48 5.19 -12.88
C PRO A 171 34.18 3.70 -13.00
N ARG A 172 34.21 3.15 -14.21
CA ARG A 172 33.91 1.73 -14.39
C ARG A 172 34.94 0.94 -13.58
N PHE A 173 34.52 -0.19 -13.02
CA PHE A 173 35.42 -1.06 -12.26
C PHE A 173 36.67 -1.43 -13.07
N VAL A 174 36.54 -1.51 -14.39
CA VAL A 174 37.65 -1.70 -15.35
C VAL A 174 38.62 -0.51 -15.35
N ASP A 175 38.12 0.73 -15.44
CA ASP A 175 38.95 1.94 -15.38
C ASP A 175 39.65 2.09 -14.01
N PHE A 176 39.05 1.56 -12.94
CA PHE A 176 39.66 1.52 -11.61
C PHE A 176 40.77 0.47 -11.51
N ILE A 177 40.60 -0.71 -12.10
CA ILE A 177 41.64 -1.76 -12.17
C ILE A 177 42.82 -1.30 -13.05
N ASP A 178 42.55 -0.70 -14.21
CA ASP A 178 43.61 -0.17 -15.10
C ASP A 178 44.45 0.92 -14.40
N ARG A 179 43.83 1.76 -13.56
CA ARG A 179 44.54 2.74 -12.73
C ARG A 179 45.41 2.08 -11.67
N LEU A 180 44.94 1.00 -11.04
CA LEU A 180 45.71 0.25 -10.03
C LEU A 180 46.91 -0.49 -10.63
N GLU A 181 46.85 -0.91 -11.90
CA GLU A 181 47.99 -1.52 -12.59
C GLU A 181 49.05 -0.49 -13.03
N HIS A 182 48.64 0.75 -13.36
CA HIS A 182 49.55 1.79 -13.82
C HIS A 182 50.11 2.68 -12.71
N GLU A 183 49.36 2.92 -11.63
CA GLU A 183 49.90 3.53 -10.42
C GLU A 183 50.52 2.43 -9.54
N LYS A 184 51.85 2.34 -9.53
CA LYS A 184 52.58 1.63 -8.46
C LYS A 184 52.22 2.29 -7.14
N LEU A 185 51.18 1.79 -6.48
CA LEU A 185 50.80 2.20 -5.14
C LEU A 185 52.01 2.00 -4.23
N ALA A 186 52.53 3.12 -3.70
CA ALA A 186 53.56 3.07 -2.68
C ALA A 186 52.98 2.31 -1.48
N ARG A 187 53.50 1.11 -1.21
CA ARG A 187 53.19 0.35 -0.01
C ARG A 187 53.68 1.17 1.19
N VAL A 188 52.73 1.62 2.02
CA VAL A 188 52.98 2.10 3.40
C VAL A 188 52.78 0.93 4.34
#